data_AF-A0A6V7LUP7-F1
#
_entry.id   AF-A0A6V7LUP7-F1
#
_cell.length_a   1.000
_cell.length_b   1.000
_cell.length_c   1.000
_cell.angle_alpha   90.00
_cell.angle_beta   90.00
_cell.angle_gamma   90.00
#
_symmetry.space_group_name_H-M   'P 1'
#
loop_
_entity.id
_entity.type
_entity.pdbx_description
1 polymer ?
#
loop_
_entity_poly.entity_id
_entity_poly.type
_entity_poly.pdbx_seq_one_letter_code
_entity_poly.pdbx_strand_id
1 'polypeptide(L)' 'VDDAATAGVDKINDILESFLGINDNELATRIWELSEDKKNSMDFAEAIDDSDLEAFGFTDDFIIELWGAITDARSGRIR' A
#
# COMPACT_ATOMS: atom_id res chain seq x y z
N VAL A 1 -13.43 11.79 6.12
CA VAL A 1 -12.33 10.90 5.69
C VAL A 1 -12.95 9.58 5.35
N ASP A 2 -12.66 9.05 4.16
CA ASP A 2 -13.29 7.84 3.62
C ASP A 2 -12.90 6.62 4.49
N ASP A 3 -13.88 5.88 5.02
CA ASP A 3 -13.64 4.75 5.93
C ASP A 3 -12.71 3.70 5.29
N ALA A 4 -12.77 3.54 3.97
CA ALA A 4 -11.90 2.66 3.21
C ALA A 4 -10.44 3.13 3.19
N ALA A 5 -10.20 4.44 3.13
CA ALA A 5 -8.85 4.98 3.15
C ALA A 5 -8.21 4.81 4.53
N THR A 6 -8.95 5.06 5.61
CA THR A 6 -8.46 4.81 6.97
C THR A 6 -8.13 3.33 7.17
N ALA A 7 -9.06 2.43 6.84
CA ALA A 7 -8.82 0.99 6.95
C ALA A 7 -7.66 0.50 6.06
N GLY A 8 -7.50 1.09 4.88
CA GLY A 8 -6.41 0.78 3.96
C GLY A 8 -5.05 1.21 4.49
N VAL A 9 -4.94 2.43 5.00
CA VAL A 9 -3.70 2.97 5.60
C VAL A 9 -3.31 2.17 6.85
N ASP A 10 -4.28 1.86 7.72
CA ASP A 10 -4.04 1.00 8.88
C ASP A 10 -3.50 -0.37 8.44
N LYS A 11 -4.07 -0.96 7.38
CA LYS A 11 -3.61 -2.26 6.90
C LYS A 11 -2.24 -2.24 6.24
N ILE A 12 -1.91 -1.15 5.54
CA ILE A 12 -0.56 -0.93 5.00
C ILE A 12 0.45 -0.83 6.14
N ASN A 13 0.12 -0.13 7.23
CA ASN A 13 0.98 -0.09 8.41
C ASN A 13 1.21 -1.47 9.03
N ASP A 14 0.17 -2.31 9.17
CA ASP A 14 0.34 -3.68 9.67
C ASP A 14 1.38 -4.47 8.84
N ILE A 15 1.35 -4.28 7.51
CA ILE A 15 2.27 -4.92 6.57
C ILE A 15 3.68 -4.34 6.74
N LEU A 16 3.82 -3.02 6.80
CA LEU A 16 5.12 -2.37 7.05
C LEU A 16 5.73 -2.82 8.38
N GLU A 17 4.92 -2.96 9.43
CA GLU A 17 5.39 -3.43 10.75
C GLU A 17 5.83 -4.90 10.68
N SER A 18 5.08 -5.73 9.96
CA SER A 18 5.39 -7.16 9.82
C SER A 18 6.68 -7.41 9.02
N PHE A 19 6.95 -6.61 7.99
CA PHE A 19 8.09 -6.82 7.09
C PHE A 19 9.32 -6.00 7.45
N LEU A 20 9.13 -4.76 7.90
CA LEU A 20 10.21 -3.80 8.14
C LEU A 20 10.37 -3.46 9.63
N GLY A 21 9.42 -3.85 10.49
CA GLY A 21 9.43 -3.50 11.91
C GLY A 21 9.16 -2.01 12.18
N ILE A 22 8.54 -1.31 11.22
CA ILE A 22 8.22 0.12 11.32
C ILE A 22 6.72 0.34 11.23
N ASN A 23 6.23 1.34 11.94
CA ASN A 23 4.86 1.84 11.84
C ASN A 23 4.95 3.33 11.50
N ASP A 24 4.73 3.66 10.22
CA ASP A 24 4.92 5.00 9.68
C ASP A 24 3.68 5.39 8.86
N ASN A 25 2.79 6.14 9.51
CA ASN A 25 1.54 6.60 8.92
C ASN A 25 1.75 7.49 7.69
N GLU A 26 2.84 8.26 7.63
CA GLU A 26 3.11 9.13 6.49
C GLU A 26 3.49 8.29 5.27
N LEU A 27 4.37 7.30 5.47
CA LEU A 27 4.72 6.33 4.44
C LEU A 27 3.49 5.52 3.98
N ALA A 28 2.69 5.00 4.92
CA ALA A 28 1.50 4.22 4.61
C ALA A 28 0.45 5.03 3.83
N THR A 29 0.24 6.30 4.21
CA THR A 29 -0.64 7.22 3.47
C THR A 29 -0.11 7.46 2.06
N ARG A 30 1.20 7.68 1.89
CA ARG A 30 1.81 7.86 0.57
C ARG A 30 1.65 6.64 -0.32
N ILE A 31 1.83 5.43 0.22
CA ILE A 31 1.62 4.17 -0.51
C ILE A 31 0.15 4.05 -0.96
N TRP A 32 -0.79 4.40 -0.07
CA TRP A 32 -2.21 4.42 -0.41
C TRP A 32 -2.51 5.40 -1.56
N GLU A 33 -2.03 6.63 -1.47
CA GLU A 33 -2.22 7.66 -2.50
C GLU A 33 -1.60 7.26 -3.84
N LEU A 34 -0.41 6.65 -3.83
CA LEU A 34 0.27 6.20 -5.04
C LEU A 34 -0.50 5.10 -5.79
N SER A 35 -1.32 4.35 -5.05
CA SER A 35 -2.20 3.31 -5.60
C SER A 35 -3.50 3.85 -6.18
N GLU A 36 -3.80 5.14 -6.01
CA GLU A 36 -4.96 5.77 -6.65
C GLU A 36 -4.86 5.67 -8.18
N ASP A 37 -6.01 5.48 -8.83
CA ASP A 37 -6.15 5.28 -10.27
C ASP A 37 -5.44 4.05 -10.89
N LYS A 38 -4.74 3.24 -10.10
CA LYS A 38 -4.13 1.97 -10.54
C LYS A 38 -5.20 0.88 -10.65
N LYS A 39 -5.07 0.00 -11.65
CA LYS A 39 -6.07 -1.04 -11.93
C LYS A 39 -5.61 -2.45 -11.60
N ASN A 40 -4.31 -2.64 -11.44
CA ASN A 40 -3.70 -3.94 -11.18
C ASN A 40 -2.35 -3.76 -10.46
N SER A 41 -1.79 -4.87 -9.98
CA SER A 41 -0.53 -4.87 -9.22
C SER A 41 0.68 -4.44 -10.05
N MET A 42 0.66 -4.63 -11.38
CA MET A 42 1.74 -4.20 -12.26
C MET A 42 1.77 -2.67 -12.39
N ASP A 43 0.60 -2.05 -12.64
CA ASP A 43 0.47 -0.58 -12.69
C ASP A 43 0.90 0.06 -11.35
N PHE A 44 0.63 -0.64 -10.24
CA PHE A 44 1.03 -0.20 -8.91
C PHE A 44 2.53 -0.36 -8.66
N ALA A 45 3.14 -1.47 -9.08
CA ALA A 45 4.58 -1.68 -9.03
C ALA A 45 5.33 -0.60 -9.82
N GLU A 46 4.90 -0.34 -11.06
CA GLU A 46 5.46 0.73 -11.90
C GLU A 46 5.33 2.10 -11.23
N ALA A 47 4.22 2.38 -10.55
CA ALA A 47 4.04 3.62 -9.81
C ALA A 47 5.01 3.76 -8.62
N ILE A 48 5.32 2.65 -7.93
CA ILE A 48 6.33 2.61 -6.86
C ILE A 48 7.72 2.89 -7.43
N ASP A 49 8.08 2.20 -8.51
CA ASP A 49 9.38 2.34 -9.17
C ASP A 49 9.59 3.74 -9.75
N ASP A 50 8.52 4.40 -10.23
CA ASP A 50 8.57 5.78 -10.73
C ASP A 50 8.55 6.85 -9.62
N SER A 51 8.47 6.43 -8.35
CA SER A 51 8.38 7.32 -7.19
C SER A 51 9.67 7.31 -6.36
N ASP A 52 9.71 8.16 -5.33
CA ASP A 52 10.77 8.12 -4.33
C ASP A 52 10.75 6.83 -3.47
N LEU A 53 9.70 6.02 -3.58
CA LEU A 53 9.62 4.72 -2.91
C LEU A 53 10.50 3.65 -3.58
N GLU A 54 10.96 3.84 -4.81
CA GLU A 54 11.92 2.94 -5.49
C GLU A 54 13.17 2.69 -4.62
N ALA A 55 13.62 3.73 -3.89
CA ALA A 55 14.79 3.67 -3.03
C ALA A 55 14.65 2.66 -1.87
N PHE A 56 13.43 2.26 -1.50
CA PHE A 56 13.21 1.21 -0.50
C PHE A 56 13.47 -0.19 -1.06
N GLY A 57 13.47 -0.37 -2.38
CA GLY A 57 13.74 -1.66 -3.01
C GLY A 57 12.75 -2.74 -2.62
N PHE A 58 11.45 -2.41 -2.60
CA PHE A 58 10.40 -3.37 -2.30
C PHE A 58 10.42 -4.55 -3.27
N THR A 59 10.18 -5.75 -2.75
CA THR A 59 10.11 -6.96 -3.58
C THR A 59 8.73 -7.08 -4.23
N ASP A 60 8.64 -7.80 -5.35
CA ASP A 60 7.37 -8.07 -6.03
C ASP A 60 6.32 -8.67 -5.08
N ASP A 61 6.70 -9.63 -4.22
CA ASP A 61 5.82 -10.26 -3.24
C ASP A 61 5.24 -9.23 -2.25
N PHE A 62 6.07 -8.28 -1.80
CA PHE A 62 5.65 -7.23 -0.90
C PHE A 62 4.68 -6.25 -1.58
N ILE A 63 4.95 -5.88 -2.83
CA ILE A 63 4.05 -5.02 -3.63
C ILE A 63 2.70 -5.72 -3.86
N ILE A 64 2.70 -7.03 -4.12
CA ILE A 64 1.47 -7.82 -4.27
C ILE A 64 0.66 -7.81 -2.98
N GLU A 65 1.30 -7.94 -1.82
CA GLU A 65 0.64 -7.91 -0.51
C GLU A 65 0.03 -6.54 -0.21
N LEU A 66 0.78 -5.45 -0.45
CA LEU A 66 0.28 -4.08 -0.34
C LEU A 66 -0.92 -3.86 -1.25
N TRP A 67 -0.83 -4.27 -2.51
CA TRP A 67 -1.92 -4.18 -3.48
C TRP A 67 -3.16 -4.97 -3.03
N GLY A 68 -2.95 -6.16 -2.47
CA GLY A 68 -4.00 -6.96 -1.85
C GLY A 68 -4.72 -6.20 -0.75
N ALA A 69 -3.99 -5.61 0.20
CA ALA A 69 -4.56 -4.81 1.27
C ALA A 69 -5.35 -3.59 0.75
N ILE A 70 -4.79 -2.87 -0.21
CA ILE A 70 -5.44 -1.70 -0.83
C ILE A 70 -6.77 -2.09 -1.49
N THR A 71 -6.76 -3.14 -2.30
CA THR A 71 -7.96 -3.59 -3.02
C THR A 71 -8.99 -4.21 -2.07
N ASP A 72 -8.57 -4.88 -1.01
CA ASP A 72 -9.43 -5.37 0.06
C ASP A 72 -10.11 -4.20 0.80
N ALA A 73 -9.37 -3.13 1.11
CA ALA A 73 -9.91 -1.93 1.75
C ALA A 73 -10.98 -1.26 0.87
N ARG A 74 -10.65 -1.00 -0.40
CA ARG A 74 -11.54 -0.36 -1.39
C ARG A 74 -12.80 -1.17 -1.68
N SER A 75 -12.73 -2.49 -1.53
CA SER A 75 -13.89 -3.38 -1.70
C SER A 75 -14.68 -3.62 -0.42
N GLY A 76 -14.30 -2.99 0.70
CA GLY A 76 -14.95 -3.18 2.00
C GLY A 76 -14.77 -4.59 2.58
N ARG A 77 -13.68 -5.29 2.19
CA ARG A 77 -13.36 -6.65 2.66
C ARG A 77 -12.46 -6.66 3.90
N ILE A 78 -11.91 -5.53 4.29
CA ILE A 78 -11.22 -5.38 5.58
C ILE A 78 -12.28 -5.37 6.69
N ARG A 79 -12.13 -6.28 7.65
CA ARG A 79 -13.02 -6.48 8.80
C ARG A 79 -12.33 -6.15 10.11
#